data_AF-A0A7V4UXH0-F1
#
_entry.id   AF-A0A7V4UXH0-F1
#
_cell.length_a   1.000
_cell.length_b   1.000
_cell.length_c   1.000
_cell.angle_alpha   90.00
_cell.angle_beta   90.00
_cell.angle_gamma   90.00
#
_symmetry.space_group_name_H-M   'P 1'
#
loop_
_entity.id
_entity.type
_entity.pdbx_description
1 polymer ?
#
loop_
_entity_poly.entity_id
_entity_poly.type
_entity_poly.pdbx_seq_one_letter_code
_entity_poly.pdbx_strand_id
1 'polypeptide(L)'
;AIYARDLVTRHKVTSVKLITSRYHMKRATLILRNALPKDVAIYPHPVDTRNLKVRWWSDGGSFKLLFSEFYKYCMFRFFFMVAPGELRALPGG
;
A
#
# COMPACT_ATOMS: atom_id res chain seq x y z
N ALA A 1 -4.65 -0.31 -7.18
CA ALA A 1 -5.98 -0.31 -6.56
C ALA A 1 -7.04 0.23 -7.49
N ILE A 2 -6.93 1.49 -7.95
CA ILE A 2 -7.90 2.09 -8.90
C ILE A 2 -7.98 1.33 -10.22
N TYR A 3 -6.83 0.93 -10.79
CA TYR A 3 -6.80 0.08 -11.99
C TYR A 3 -7.49 -1.27 -11.77
N ALA A 4 -7.28 -1.89 -10.60
CA ALA A 4 -7.94 -3.15 -10.24
C ALA A 4 -9.46 -2.99 -10.13
N ARG A 5 -9.94 -1.86 -9.58
CA ARG A 5 -11.37 -1.53 -9.55
C ARG A 5 -11.97 -1.41 -10.94
N ASP A 6 -11.34 -0.64 -11.82
CA ASP A 6 -11.82 -0.46 -13.20
C ASP A 6 -11.92 -1.81 -13.94
N LEU A 7 -10.91 -2.65 -13.78
CA LEU A 7 -10.85 -3.97 -14.41
C LEU A 7 -11.94 -4.91 -13.86
N VAL A 8 -12.14 -4.92 -12.54
CA VAL A 8 -13.18 -5.72 -11.87
C VAL A 8 -14.58 -5.30 -12.32
N THR A 9 -14.85 -3.99 -12.40
CA THR A 9 -16.15 -3.47 -12.83
C THR A 9 -16.41 -3.77 -14.31
N ARG A 10 -15.42 -3.57 -15.20
CA ARG A 10 -15.58 -3.82 -16.64
C ARG A 10 -15.81 -5.30 -16.96
N HIS A 11 -15.08 -6.19 -16.29
CA HIS A 11 -15.17 -7.63 -16.52
C HIS A 11 -16.18 -8.34 -15.61
N LYS A 12 -16.95 -7.60 -14.79
CA LYS A 12 -17.92 -8.14 -13.83
C LYS A 12 -17.33 -9.26 -12.95
N VAL A 13 -16.11 -9.03 -12.47
CA VAL A 13 -15.38 -10.02 -11.68
C VAL A 13 -15.96 -10.07 -10.26
N THR A 14 -16.41 -11.24 -9.84
CA THR A 14 -17.02 -11.45 -8.50
C THR A 14 -16.00 -11.86 -7.44
N SER A 15 -14.81 -12.30 -7.82
CA SER A 15 -13.78 -12.75 -6.89
C SER A 15 -12.37 -12.41 -7.35
N VAL A 16 -11.52 -11.99 -6.40
CA VAL A 16 -10.12 -11.63 -6.65
C VAL A 16 -9.24 -12.37 -5.65
N LYS A 17 -8.21 -13.06 -6.17
CA LYS A 17 -7.17 -13.68 -5.35
C LYS A 17 -6.03 -12.69 -5.14
N LEU A 18 -5.81 -12.27 -3.89
CA LEU A 18 -4.74 -11.34 -3.54
C LEU A 18 -3.49 -12.13 -3.14
N ILE A 19 -2.50 -12.17 -4.03
CA ILE A 19 -1.23 -12.86 -3.80
C ILE A 19 -0.16 -11.80 -3.49
N THR A 20 0.36 -11.79 -2.27
CA THR A 20 1.46 -10.91 -1.87
C THR A 20 2.20 -11.47 -0.66
N SER A 21 3.31 -10.86 -0.28
CA SER A 21 4.06 -11.26 0.91
C SER A 21 3.23 -11.05 2.18
N ARG A 22 3.45 -11.88 3.21
CA ARG A 22 2.75 -11.76 4.51
C ARG A 22 2.79 -10.36 5.09
N TYR A 23 3.93 -9.68 4.98
CA TYR A 23 4.11 -8.32 5.48
C TYR A 23 3.19 -7.30 4.79
N HIS A 24 3.06 -7.36 3.46
CA HIS A 24 2.20 -6.44 2.72
C HIS A 24 0.74 -6.85 2.71
N MET A 25 0.41 -8.08 3.11
CA MET A 25 -0.94 -8.63 3.02
C MET A 25 -1.98 -7.76 3.74
N LYS A 26 -1.71 -7.33 4.98
CA LYS A 26 -2.64 -6.47 5.74
C LYS A 26 -2.94 -5.16 5.01
N ARG A 27 -1.88 -4.47 4.56
CA ARG A 27 -2.01 -3.18 3.87
C ARG A 27 -2.68 -3.33 2.50
N ALA A 28 -2.26 -4.32 1.71
CA ALA A 28 -2.82 -4.58 0.40
C ALA A 28 -4.31 -4.97 0.49
N THR A 29 -4.68 -5.80 1.47
CA THR A 29 -6.09 -6.17 1.71
C THR A 29 -6.93 -4.96 2.06
N LEU A 30 -6.46 -4.07 2.95
CA LEU A 30 -7.18 -2.86 3.32
C LEU A 30 -7.40 -1.93 2.12
N ILE A 31 -6.36 -1.71 1.32
CA ILE A 31 -6.43 -0.87 0.11
C ILE A 31 -7.38 -1.48 -0.92
N LEU A 32 -7.30 -2.79 -1.18
CA LEU A 32 -8.21 -3.45 -2.10
C LEU A 32 -9.65 -3.45 -1.59
N ARG A 33 -9.89 -3.66 -0.29
CA ARG A 33 -11.23 -3.60 0.31
C ARG A 33 -11.84 -2.20 0.24
N ASN A 34 -11.04 -1.15 0.35
CA ASN A 34 -11.52 0.22 0.21
C ASN A 34 -11.76 0.59 -1.27
N ALA A 35 -10.94 0.06 -2.18
CA ALA A 35 -11.05 0.38 -3.61
C ALA A 35 -12.08 -0.48 -4.37
N LEU A 36 -12.36 -1.72 -3.93
CA LEU A 36 -13.27 -2.63 -4.61
C LEU A 36 -14.71 -2.54 -4.03
N PRO A 37 -15.74 -2.80 -4.86
CA PRO A 37 -17.12 -2.95 -4.42
C PRO A 37 -17.29 -4.06 -3.34
N LYS A 38 -18.25 -3.88 -2.41
CA LYS A 38 -18.45 -4.79 -1.26
C LYS A 38 -18.86 -6.22 -1.66
N ASP A 39 -19.45 -6.35 -2.84
CA ASP A 39 -19.90 -7.57 -3.50
C ASP A 39 -18.75 -8.41 -4.07
N VAL A 40 -17.53 -7.87 -4.15
CA VAL A 40 -16.36 -8.60 -4.65
C VAL A 40 -15.66 -9.34 -3.52
N ALA A 41 -15.61 -10.67 -3.64
CA ALA A 41 -14.91 -11.52 -2.68
C ALA A 41 -13.39 -11.39 -2.84
N ILE A 42 -12.68 -11.12 -1.75
CA ILE A 42 -11.22 -10.99 -1.75
C ILE A 42 -10.62 -12.14 -0.95
N TYR A 43 -9.87 -13.01 -1.63
CA TYR A 43 -9.21 -14.16 -1.03
C TYR A 43 -7.72 -13.87 -0.84
N PRO A 44 -7.26 -13.59 0.40
CA PRO A 44 -5.86 -13.35 0.69
C PRO A 44 -5.07 -14.66 0.63
N HIS A 45 -4.06 -14.71 -0.23
CA HIS A 45 -3.08 -15.79 -0.34
C HIS A 45 -1.70 -15.26 0.02
N PRO A 46 -1.33 -15.29 1.31
CA PRO A 46 -0.02 -14.86 1.74
C PRO A 46 1.01 -15.87 1.24
N VAL A 47 1.96 -15.38 0.45
CA VAL A 47 3.11 -16.20 0.03
C VAL A 47 4.20 -15.99 1.05
N ASP A 48 4.43 -17.02 1.85
CA ASP A 48 5.61 -17.14 2.68
C ASP A 48 6.76 -17.65 1.80
N THR A 49 7.66 -16.75 1.39
CA THR A 49 8.89 -17.16 0.73
C THR A 49 9.79 -17.84 1.76
N ARG A 50 9.64 -19.16 1.86
CA ARG A 50 10.19 -20.03 2.92
C ARG A 50 11.73 -20.02 3.02
N ASN A 51 12.45 -19.50 2.02
CA ASN A 51 13.87 -19.80 1.89
C ASN A 51 14.82 -18.63 1.66
N LEU A 52 14.38 -17.39 1.88
CA LEU A 52 15.25 -16.27 1.50
C LEU A 52 15.33 -15.17 2.55
N LYS A 53 14.33 -15.05 3.42
CA LYS A 53 13.98 -13.68 3.77
C LYS A 53 13.35 -13.42 5.17
N VAL A 54 13.61 -14.28 6.16
CA VAL A 54 13.41 -13.90 7.58
C VAL A 54 14.63 -13.13 8.11
N ARG A 55 15.88 -13.50 7.71
CA ARG A 55 17.11 -12.85 8.19
C ARG A 55 17.36 -11.43 7.63
N TRP A 56 17.22 -11.16 6.33
CA TRP A 56 17.41 -9.79 5.78
C TRP A 56 16.38 -8.72 6.24
N TRP A 57 15.16 -9.10 6.68
CA TRP A 57 14.20 -8.17 7.31
C TRP A 57 14.40 -8.09 8.83
N SER A 58 15.01 -9.13 9.42
CA SER A 58 15.29 -9.24 10.87
C SER A 58 16.67 -8.73 11.28
N ASP A 59 17.62 -8.62 10.34
CA ASP A 59 18.89 -7.89 10.51
C ASP A 59 18.54 -6.40 10.54
N GLY A 60 18.05 -5.99 11.71
CA GLY A 60 17.24 -4.80 11.96
C GLY A 60 17.95 -3.45 11.85
N GLY A 61 19.18 -3.38 11.33
CA GLY A 61 19.92 -2.14 11.18
C GLY A 61 19.51 -1.37 9.92
N SER A 62 19.91 -1.86 8.76
CA SER A 62 19.82 -1.10 7.51
C SER A 62 18.40 -1.10 6.92
N PHE A 63 17.67 -2.21 7.02
CA PHE A 63 16.34 -2.33 6.40
C PHE A 63 15.27 -1.57 7.19
N LYS A 64 15.35 -1.57 8.53
CA LYS A 64 14.44 -0.81 9.39
C LYS A 64 14.62 0.70 9.20
N LEU A 65 15.86 1.15 8.97
CA LEU A 65 16.18 2.54 8.67
C LEU A 65 15.55 2.98 7.34
N LEU A 66 15.83 2.25 6.25
CA LEU A 66 15.28 2.51 4.92
C LEU A 66 13.75 2.47 4.91
N PHE A 67 13.15 1.51 5.61
CA PHE A 67 11.70 1.38 5.67
C PHE A 67 11.06 2.48 6.55
N SER A 68 11.71 2.90 7.63
CA SER A 68 11.25 4.01 8.46
C SER A 68 11.32 5.33 7.71
N GLU A 69 12.41 5.58 6.98
CA GLU A 69 12.56 6.78 6.14
C GLU A 69 11.55 6.81 5.01
N PHE A 70 11.35 5.67 4.32
CA PHE A 70 10.33 5.57 3.28
C PHE A 70 8.93 5.82 3.84
N TYR A 71 8.60 5.27 5.01
CA TYR A 71 7.32 5.50 5.67
C TYR A 71 7.15 6.97 6.09
N LYS A 72 8.18 7.59 6.68
CA LYS A 72 8.20 9.02 7.02
C LYS A 72 8.01 9.87 5.77
N TYR A 73 8.72 9.59 4.69
CA TYR A 73 8.59 10.32 3.43
C TYR A 73 7.17 10.19 2.86
N CYS A 74 6.59 8.99 2.86
CA CYS A 74 5.20 8.80 2.46
C CYS A 74 4.22 9.56 3.38
N MET A 75 4.44 9.58 4.69
CA MET A 75 3.61 10.31 5.64
C MET A 75 3.73 11.82 5.43
N PHE A 76 4.94 12.37 5.29
CA PHE A 76 5.15 13.79 4.98
C PHE A 76 4.54 14.15 3.63
N ARG A 77 4.72 13.33 2.60
CA ARG A 77 4.15 13.58 1.27
C ARG A 77 2.62 13.56 1.29
N PHE A 78 2.03 12.62 2.02
CA PHE A 78 0.58 12.54 2.19
C PHE A 78 0.06 13.70 3.03
N PHE A 79 0.74 14.03 4.13
CA PHE A 79 0.38 15.16 4.98
C PHE A 79 0.48 16.48 4.22
N PHE A 80 1.53 16.71 3.43
CA PHE A 80 1.67 17.90 2.59
C PHE A 80 0.64 17.95 1.43
N MET A 81 0.12 16.79 1.01
CA MET A 81 -0.93 16.70 -0.01
C MET A 81 -2.33 16.91 0.57
N VAL A 82 -2.53 16.61 1.85
CA VAL A 82 -3.80 16.80 2.59
C VAL A 82 -3.82 18.14 3.35
N ALA A 83 -2.66 18.71 3.66
CA ALA A 83 -2.54 20.01 4.31
C ALA A 83 -3.06 21.10 3.35
N PRO A 84 -4.05 21.91 3.77
CA PRO A 84 -4.52 23.02 2.98
C PRO A 84 -3.42 24.10 2.95
N GLY A 85 -3.01 24.49 1.74
CA GLY A 85 -2.77 25.87 1.29
C GLY A 85 -1.84 26.84 2.05
N GLU A 86 -1.32 26.56 3.24
CA GLU A 86 -0.63 27.56 4.08
C GLU A 86 0.85 27.76 3.71
N LEU A 87 1.39 26.97 2.77
CA LEU A 87 2.74 27.13 2.21
C LEU A 87 2.71 27.54 0.73
N ARG A 88 1.69 28.29 0.32
CA ARG A 88 1.84 29.17 -0.85
C ARG A 88 2.82 30.25 -0.45
N ALA A 89 4.09 30.12 -0.86
CA ALA A 89 5.01 31.24 -0.85
C ALA A 89 4.29 32.45 -1.49
N LEU A 90 4.19 33.55 -0.75
CA LEU A 90 3.66 34.81 -1.28
C LEU A 90 4.52 35.19 -2.50
N PRO A 91 3.95 35.35 -3.71
CA PRO A 91 4.66 35.98 -4.80
C PRO A 91 4.62 37.48 -4.52
N GLY A 92 5.69 38.01 -3.94
CA GLY A 92 5.80 39.43 -3.62
C GLY A 92 7.14 39.78 -2.99
N GLY A 93 8.13 40.01 -3.85
CA GLY A 93 9.38 40.74 -3.56
C GLY A 93 9.69 41.58 -4.78
#